data_AF-A0A327WF25-F1
#
_entry.id   AF-A0A327WF25-F1
#
_cell.length_a   1.000
_cell.length_b   1.000
_cell.length_c   1.000
_cell.angle_alpha   90.00
_cell.angle_beta   90.00
_cell.angle_gamma   90.00
#
_symmetry.space_group_name_H-M   'P 1'
#
loop_
_entity.id
_entity.type
_entity.pdbx_description
1 polymer ?
#
loop_
_entity_poly.entity_id
_entity_poly.type
_entity_poly.pdbx_seq_one_letter_code
_entity_poly.pdbx_strand_id
1 'polypeptide(L)'
;MKAEGNIVPMVMSQIKKGESYAEVESIIQNAVSTLSEPNKLASLEKLHAELDAMNPLDFNSTEWNACRYARMYLRTQMAEAI
;
A
#
# COMPACT_ATOMS: atom_id res chain seq x y z
N MET A 1 20.42 -7.42 -6.11
CA MET A 1 20.48 -6.05 -5.54
C MET A 1 19.16 -5.84 -4.80
N LYS A 2 19.17 -5.78 -3.46
CA LYS A 2 17.95 -5.53 -2.70
C LYS A 2 17.60 -4.06 -2.88
N ALA A 3 16.49 -3.77 -3.53
CA ALA A 3 16.01 -2.41 -3.67
C ALA A 3 15.53 -1.94 -2.29
N GLU A 4 16.43 -1.39 -1.49
CA GLU A 4 16.08 -0.58 -0.30
C GLU A 4 15.57 0.80 -0.75
N GLY A 5 14.71 0.80 -1.78
CA GLY A 5 14.03 1.97 -2.31
C GLY A 5 12.68 2.11 -1.63
N ASN A 6 12.26 3.35 -1.40
CA ASN A 6 10.91 3.64 -0.94
C ASN A 6 9.87 2.94 -1.87
N ILE A 7 9.16 1.93 -1.36
CA ILE A 7 8.18 1.17 -2.15
C ILE A 7 6.91 1.97 -2.45
N VAL A 8 6.69 3.08 -1.73
CA VAL A 8 5.43 3.85 -1.76
C VAL A 8 5.04 4.30 -3.18
N PRO A 9 5.90 4.94 -3.99
CA PRO A 9 5.48 5.42 -5.32
C PRO A 9 5.07 4.28 -6.25
N MET A 10 5.78 3.15 -6.18
CA MET A 10 5.48 1.96 -6.98
C MET A 10 4.13 1.36 -6.56
N VAL A 11 3.94 1.15 -5.26
CA VAL A 11 2.71 0.57 -4.71
C VAL A 11 1.52 1.46 -4.98
N MET A 12 1.64 2.78 -4.77
CA MET A 12 0.58 3.74 -5.08
C MET A 12 0.20 3.73 -6.56
N SER A 13 1.18 3.64 -7.48
CA SER A 13 0.88 3.54 -8.91
C SER A 13 0.16 2.23 -9.28
N GLN A 14 0.37 1.14 -8.54
CA GLN A 14 -0.29 -0.14 -8.79
C GLN A 14 -1.67 -0.20 -8.15
N ILE A 15 -1.84 0.28 -6.92
CA ILE A 15 -3.14 0.32 -6.21
C ILE A 15 -4.18 1.06 -7.03
N LYS A 16 -3.82 2.19 -7.66
CA LYS A 16 -4.74 2.95 -8.52
C LYS A 16 -5.25 2.16 -9.72
N LYS A 17 -4.53 1.12 -10.15
CA LYS A 17 -4.89 0.24 -11.26
C LYS A 17 -5.56 -1.05 -10.82
N GLY A 18 -5.61 -1.33 -9.52
CA GLY A 18 -6.22 -2.54 -8.99
C GLY A 18 -7.73 -2.56 -9.25
N GLU A 19 -8.20 -3.60 -9.92
CA GLU A 19 -9.61 -3.75 -10.28
C GLU A 19 -10.41 -4.52 -9.21
N SER A 20 -9.70 -5.15 -8.26
CA SER A 20 -10.30 -5.92 -7.18
C SER A 20 -9.54 -5.77 -5.85
N TYR A 21 -10.23 -6.06 -4.75
CA TYR A 21 -9.61 -6.08 -3.42
C TYR A 21 -8.48 -7.10 -3.32
N ALA A 22 -8.64 -8.29 -3.90
CA ALA A 22 -7.60 -9.31 -3.94
C ALA A 22 -6.34 -8.84 -4.69
N GLU A 23 -6.50 -8.06 -5.75
CA GLU A 23 -5.37 -7.48 -6.48
C GLU A 23 -4.64 -6.41 -5.65
N VAL A 24 -5.40 -5.54 -4.96
CA VAL A 24 -4.83 -4.54 -4.04
C VAL A 24 -4.02 -5.20 -2.91
N GLU A 25 -4.53 -6.30 -2.33
CA GLU A 25 -3.79 -7.07 -1.32
C GLU A 25 -2.51 -7.65 -1.91
N SER A 26 -2.60 -8.28 -3.08
CA SER A 26 -1.45 -8.90 -3.75
C SER A 26 -0.36 -7.87 -4.05
N ILE A 27 -0.73 -6.67 -4.53
CA ILE A 27 0.20 -5.56 -4.76
C ILE A 27 0.97 -5.22 -3.48
N ILE A 28 0.27 -5.06 -2.35
CA ILE A 28 0.87 -4.71 -1.07
C ILE A 28 1.76 -5.84 -0.56
N GLN A 29 1.26 -7.08 -0.56
CA GLN A 29 2.00 -8.27 -0.11
C GLN A 29 3.27 -8.51 -0.92
N ASN A 30 3.19 -8.39 -2.25
CA ASN A 30 4.34 -8.56 -3.14
C ASN A 30 5.39 -7.48 -2.94
N ALA A 31 4.97 -6.24 -2.66
CA ALA A 31 5.91 -5.15 -2.41
C ALA A 31 6.66 -5.36 -1.09
N VAL A 32 5.99 -5.85 -0.05
CA VAL A 32 6.61 -6.04 1.27
C VAL A 32 7.32 -7.38 1.46
N SER A 33 7.00 -8.41 0.66
CA SER A 33 7.65 -9.73 0.73
C SER A 33 9.15 -9.69 0.40
N THR A 34 9.57 -8.66 -0.32
CA THR A 34 10.98 -8.44 -0.71
C THR A 34 11.79 -7.68 0.35
N LEU A 35 11.12 -7.15 1.38
CA LEU A 35 11.72 -6.34 2.44
C LEU A 35 12.14 -7.20 3.64
N SER A 36 13.17 -6.73 4.37
CA SER A 36 13.47 -7.27 5.70
C SER A 36 12.41 -6.82 6.70
N GLU A 37 12.17 -7.61 7.75
CA GLU A 37 11.17 -7.29 8.79
C GLU A 37 11.23 -5.85 9.35
N PRO A 38 12.40 -5.29 9.75
CA PRO A 38 12.45 -3.90 10.22
C PRO A 38 12.09 -2.87 9.13
N ASN A 39 12.33 -3.18 7.85
CA ASN A 39 11.96 -2.31 6.74
C ASN A 39 10.49 -2.49 6.32
N LYS A 40 9.87 -3.62 6.66
CA LYS A 40 8.48 -3.95 6.36
C LYS A 40 7.53 -3.01 7.08
N LEU A 41 7.63 -2.94 8.40
CA LEU A 41 6.78 -2.07 9.23
C LEU A 41 6.93 -0.60 8.83
N ALA A 42 8.18 -0.11 8.72
CA ALA A 42 8.45 1.26 8.31
C ALA A 42 7.91 1.60 6.91
N SER A 43 7.87 0.63 5.99
CA SER A 43 7.32 0.83 4.64
C SER A 43 5.79 0.81 4.64
N LEU A 44 5.17 -0.06 5.43
CA LEU A 44 3.72 -0.10 5.64
C LEU A 44 3.22 1.21 6.27
N GLU A 45 3.93 1.74 7.28
CA GLU A 45 3.63 3.02 7.92
C GLU A 45 3.69 4.19 6.92
N LYS A 46 4.76 4.26 6.11
CA LYS A 46 4.90 5.29 5.08
C LYS A 46 3.80 5.22 4.03
N LEU A 47 3.43 4.00 3.60
CA LEU A 47 2.35 3.81 2.65
C LEU A 47 0.99 4.21 3.25
N HIS A 48 0.73 3.88 4.51
CA HIS A 48 -0.49 4.29 5.20
C HIS A 48 -0.56 5.82 5.34
N ALA A 49 0.56 6.49 5.67
CA ALA A 49 0.63 7.94 5.74
C ALA A 49 0.37 8.62 4.37
N GLU A 50 0.91 8.07 3.29
CA GLU A 50 0.64 8.56 1.93
C GLU A 50 -0.84 8.42 1.58
N LEU A 51 -1.46 7.29 1.90
CA LEU A 51 -2.89 7.06 1.69
C LEU A 51 -3.77 7.98 2.55
N ASP A 52 -3.32 8.35 3.75
CA ASP A 52 -4.00 9.33 4.61
C ASP A 52 -3.94 10.76 4.06
N ALA A 53 -2.87 11.10 3.33
CA ALA A 53 -2.65 12.44 2.76
C ALA A 53 -3.38 12.68 1.42
N MET A 54 -3.99 11.65 0.83
CA MET A 54 -4.65 11.76 -0.47
C MET A 54 -5.92 12.61 -0.42
N ASN A 55 -6.09 13.45 -1.44
CA ASN A 55 -7.32 14.17 -1.68
C ASN A 55 -8.26 13.33 -2.56
N PRO A 56 -9.50 13.01 -2.13
CA PRO A 56 -10.46 12.23 -2.92
C PRO A 56 -10.75 12.81 -4.31
N LEU A 57 -10.56 14.12 -4.50
CA LEU A 57 -10.84 14.81 -5.76
C LEU A 57 -9.80 14.51 -6.87
N ASP A 58 -8.65 13.95 -6.51
CA ASP A 58 -7.59 13.60 -7.48
C ASP A 58 -7.79 12.21 -8.11
N PHE A 59 -8.88 11.52 -7.79
CA PHE A 59 -9.12 10.12 -8.13
C PHE A 59 -10.52 9.92 -8.70
N ASN A 60 -10.65 8.99 -9.64
CA ASN A 60 -11.96 8.48 -10.01
C ASN A 60 -12.51 7.51 -8.94
N SER A 61 -13.79 7.14 -9.04
CA SER A 61 -14.46 6.29 -8.05
C SER A 61 -13.76 4.94 -7.82
N THR A 62 -13.23 4.32 -8.88
CA THR A 62 -12.55 3.03 -8.79
C THR A 62 -11.21 3.18 -8.09
N GLU A 63 -10.40 4.16 -8.51
CA GLU A 63 -9.10 4.46 -7.90
C GLU A 63 -9.23 4.82 -6.42
N TRP A 64 -10.22 5.66 -6.08
CA TRP A 64 -10.49 6.04 -4.70
C TRP A 64 -10.96 4.87 -3.86
N ASN A 65 -11.78 3.97 -4.42
CA ASN A 65 -12.21 2.78 -3.71
C ASN A 65 -11.04 1.81 -3.42
N ALA A 66 -10.16 1.59 -4.41
CA ALA A 66 -8.95 0.78 -4.23
C ALA A 66 -8.02 1.39 -3.15
N CYS A 67 -7.84 2.71 -3.17
CA CYS A 67 -7.08 3.46 -2.18
C CYS A 67 -7.66 3.35 -0.76
N ARG A 68 -8.98 3.49 -0.61
CA ARG A 68 -9.67 3.30 0.68
C ARG A 68 -9.52 1.88 1.20
N TYR A 69 -9.65 0.89 0.31
CA TYR A 69 -9.46 -0.51 0.65
C TYR A 69 -8.03 -0.78 1.13
N ALA A 70 -7.03 -0.32 0.37
CA ALA A 70 -5.61 -0.43 0.74
C ALA A 70 -5.35 0.11 2.15
N ARG A 71 -5.91 1.29 2.49
CA ARG A 71 -5.78 1.89 3.82
C ARG A 71 -6.34 0.99 4.93
N MET A 72 -7.51 0.36 4.71
CA MET A 72 -8.09 -0.57 5.68
C MET A 72 -7.22 -1.82 5.85
N TYR A 73 -6.74 -2.37 4.75
CA TYR A 73 -5.88 -3.55 4.74
C TYR A 73 -4.52 -3.32 5.41
N LEU A 74 -3.91 -2.15 5.22
CA LEU A 74 -2.64 -1.83 5.89
C LEU A 74 -2.76 -1.82 7.40
N ARG A 75 -3.91 -1.40 7.95
CA ARG A 75 -4.15 -1.43 9.40
C ARG A 75 -4.17 -2.86 9.94
N THR A 76 -4.72 -3.81 9.20
CA THR A 76 -4.71 -5.23 9.61
C THR A 76 -3.29 -5.79 9.53
N GLN A 77 -2.58 -5.52 8.44
CA GLN A 77 -1.18 -5.96 8.27
C GLN A 77 -0.22 -5.40 9.33
N MET A 78 -0.39 -4.11 9.70
CA MET A 78 0.43 -3.50 10.75
C MET A 78 0.10 -4.07 12.13
N ALA A 79 -1.16 -4.42 12.41
CA ALA A 79 -1.54 -5.07 13.67
C ALA A 79 -1.00 -6.51 13.78
N GLU A 80 -0.86 -7.22 12.66
CA GLU A 80 -0.27 -8.57 12.60
C GLU A 80 1.27 -8.57 12.65
N ALA A 81 1.90 -7.41 12.38
CA ALA A 81 3.35 -7.26 12.39
C ALA A 81 3.94 -6.92 13.79
N ILE A 82 3.08 -6.75 14.81
CA ILE A 82 3.41 -6.46 16.22
C ILE A 82 3.27 -7.75 17.03
#